data_AF-A0A6S7L4G6-F1
#
_entry.id   AF-A0A6S7L4G6-F1
#
_cell.length_a   1.000
_cell.length_b   1.000
_cell.length_c   1.000
_cell.angle_alpha   90.00
_cell.angle_beta   90.00
_cell.angle_gamma   90.00
#
_symmetry.space_group_name_H-M   'P 1'
#
loop_
_entity.id
_entity.type
_entity.pdbx_description
1 polymer ?
#
loop_
_entity_poly.entity_id
_entity_poly.type
_entity_poly.pdbx_seq_one_letter_code
_entity_poly.pdbx_strand_id
1 'polypeptide(L)'
;MIYDNDRDHGDNELDHEGGNDDLMVLTIILQICFILSLKVFCDMTTDGGGFILVGRKNTSVTWTVPSNNKPVEPFGDPHWTSSLGNTPIIDFRVQVATQENFKATKAHWYYRLRKPRALKNLMIINKGGCGKTSPGIGDVQFVKDLMTDNIVTTKFRCSKFGMAHNAKTKFGWAKMNYCLNKPCRWGFAFHHKYPLQTDYSGAF
;
A
#
# COMPACT_ATOMS: atom_id res chain seq x y z
N MET A 1 5.64 -14.80 9.36
CA MET A 1 6.93 -14.94 10.06
C MET A 1 7.98 -14.23 9.23
N ILE A 2 8.87 -13.43 9.82
CA ILE A 2 10.10 -13.02 9.14
C ILE A 2 11.24 -13.38 10.09
N TYR A 3 12.01 -14.38 9.70
CA TYR A 3 13.35 -14.62 10.21
C TYR A 3 14.32 -14.30 9.06
N ASP A 4 15.27 -13.40 9.33
CA ASP A 4 16.52 -13.28 8.58
C ASP A 4 17.47 -14.38 9.08
N ASN A 5 18.09 -15.12 8.18
CA ASN A 5 19.41 -15.73 8.40
C ASN A 5 20.09 -15.94 7.05
N ASP A 6 21.31 -15.41 6.92
CA ASP A 6 22.17 -15.44 5.74
C ASP A 6 22.88 -16.79 5.52
N ARG A 7 23.22 -17.05 4.23
CA ARG A 7 24.07 -18.10 3.60
C ARG A 7 23.37 -19.44 3.35
N ASP A 8 23.45 -20.07 2.17
CA ASP A 8 24.57 -20.24 1.24
C ASP A 8 24.11 -20.40 -0.23
N HIS A 9 25.07 -20.29 -1.15
CA HIS A 9 24.96 -20.53 -2.59
C HIS A 9 24.32 -21.88 -2.97
N GLY A 10 23.44 -21.86 -3.97
CA GLY A 10 22.99 -23.04 -4.71
C GLY A 10 22.02 -22.64 -5.80
N ASP A 11 22.51 -22.56 -7.04
CA ASP A 11 21.68 -22.50 -8.24
C ASP A 11 20.75 -23.72 -8.26
N ASN A 12 19.44 -23.49 -8.33
CA ASN A 12 18.46 -24.46 -8.80
C ASN A 12 17.23 -23.72 -9.35
N GLU A 13 17.16 -23.75 -10.67
CA GLU A 13 15.99 -23.50 -11.52
C GLU A 13 14.95 -24.60 -11.31
N LEU A 14 13.80 -24.28 -10.70
CA LEU A 14 12.53 -25.04 -10.68
C LEU A 14 11.45 -24.06 -10.16
N ASP A 15 10.22 -23.91 -10.64
CA ASP A 15 9.50 -24.36 -11.83
C ASP A 15 8.27 -23.43 -11.93
N HIS A 16 7.87 -23.13 -13.16
CA HIS A 16 6.59 -22.50 -13.46
C HIS A 16 5.46 -23.50 -13.18
N GLU A 17 4.76 -23.37 -12.04
CA GLU A 17 3.44 -23.99 -11.87
C GLU A 17 2.45 -23.06 -11.13
N GLY A 18 1.28 -22.86 -11.74
CA GLY A 18 0.03 -22.60 -11.02
C GLY A 18 -0.30 -21.16 -10.63
N GLY A 19 -0.67 -20.33 -11.61
CA GLY A 19 -1.33 -19.04 -11.39
C GLY A 19 -2.66 -19.20 -10.66
N ASN A 20 -2.64 -19.01 -9.33
CA ASN A 20 -3.78 -18.49 -8.61
C ASN A 20 -3.48 -17.01 -8.41
N ASP A 21 -4.10 -16.17 -9.25
CA ASP A 21 -4.01 -14.72 -9.13
C ASP A 21 -4.68 -14.31 -7.82
N ASP A 22 -3.92 -14.35 -6.72
CA ASP A 22 -4.36 -13.83 -5.44
C ASP A 22 -4.72 -12.35 -5.63
N LEU A 23 -6.01 -12.09 -5.51
CA LEU A 23 -6.58 -10.75 -5.65
C LEU A 23 -6.11 -9.90 -4.46
N MET A 24 -5.04 -9.12 -4.66
CA MET A 24 -4.62 -8.17 -3.62
C MET A 24 -5.46 -6.91 -3.71
N VAL A 25 -6.56 -6.88 -2.99
CA VAL A 25 -7.28 -5.62 -2.77
C VAL A 25 -6.64 -4.89 -1.61
N LEU A 26 -5.65 -4.07 -1.94
CA LEU A 26 -5.06 -3.10 -1.04
C LEU A 26 -6.09 -2.05 -0.61
N THR A 27 -6.98 -2.42 0.33
CA THR A 27 -7.97 -1.54 0.92
C THR A 27 -7.27 -0.63 1.89
N ILE A 28 -7.04 0.60 1.48
CA ILE A 28 -6.36 1.59 2.31
C ILE A 28 -7.35 2.55 2.87
N ILE A 29 -7.26 2.71 4.19
CA ILE A 29 -8.37 3.24 4.93
C ILE A 29 -7.96 4.35 5.88
N LEU A 30 -8.57 5.52 5.68
CA LEU A 30 -8.14 6.83 6.19
C LEU A 30 -9.28 7.49 6.96
N GLN A 31 -9.02 8.04 8.14
CA GLN A 31 -10.06 8.56 9.04
C GLN A 31 -10.67 9.88 8.50
N ILE A 32 -12.01 9.99 8.54
CA ILE A 32 -12.92 11.14 8.27
C ILE A 32 -13.87 10.92 7.07
N CYS A 33 -15.09 10.45 7.34
CA CYS A 33 -16.11 10.09 6.33
C CYS A 33 -16.81 11.30 5.65
N PHE A 34 -16.31 12.52 5.85
CA PHE A 34 -16.71 13.72 5.10
C PHE A 34 -15.52 14.67 4.99
N ILE A 35 -14.86 14.71 3.83
CA ILE A 35 -13.94 15.80 3.49
C ILE A 35 -14.74 16.74 2.59
N LEU A 36 -15.35 17.77 3.19
CA LEU A 36 -16.16 18.93 2.74
C LEU A 36 -16.71 19.06 1.29
N SER A 37 -16.31 18.27 0.30
CA SER A 37 -16.79 18.26 -1.09
C SER A 37 -16.55 16.95 -1.86
N LEU A 38 -15.97 15.90 -1.27
CA LEU A 38 -15.69 14.62 -1.95
C LEU A 38 -16.54 13.47 -1.38
N LYS A 39 -17.42 12.89 -2.20
CA LYS A 39 -18.14 11.66 -1.86
C LYS A 39 -17.17 10.48 -1.94
N VAL A 40 -16.97 9.75 -0.85
CA VAL A 40 -16.04 8.63 -0.77
C VAL A 40 -16.74 7.39 -0.20
N PHE A 41 -16.19 6.20 -0.46
CA PHE A 41 -16.63 5.00 0.22
C PHE A 41 -16.07 4.96 1.64
N CYS A 42 -16.93 4.69 2.63
CA CYS A 42 -16.55 4.53 4.02
C CYS A 42 -16.89 3.12 4.53
N ASP A 43 -15.88 2.40 5.00
CA ASP A 43 -16.07 1.25 5.88
C ASP A 43 -16.45 1.75 7.27
N MET A 44 -17.69 1.50 7.66
CA MET A 44 -18.27 1.89 8.95
C MET A 44 -18.36 0.72 9.93
N THR A 45 -17.86 -0.45 9.55
CA THR A 45 -18.12 -1.70 10.27
C THR A 45 -16.87 -2.31 10.87
N THR A 46 -15.74 -2.28 10.16
CA THR A 46 -14.55 -2.98 10.64
C THR A 46 -13.80 -2.15 11.66
N ASP A 47 -13.46 -2.76 12.80
CA ASP A 47 -12.69 -2.13 13.89
C ASP A 47 -13.28 -0.80 14.37
N GLY A 48 -14.61 -0.74 14.51
CA GLY A 48 -15.33 0.48 14.88
C GLY A 48 -15.61 1.46 13.73
N GLY A 49 -15.14 1.16 12.51
CA GLY A 49 -15.45 1.91 11.30
C GLY A 49 -14.73 3.26 11.18
N GLY A 50 -15.29 4.15 10.35
CA GLY A 50 -14.78 5.53 10.20
C GLY A 50 -13.68 5.67 9.15
N PHE A 51 -13.71 4.81 8.15
CA PHE A 51 -12.54 4.41 7.41
C PHE A 51 -12.79 4.62 5.88
N ILE A 52 -12.06 5.52 5.21
CA ILE A 52 -12.22 5.83 3.76
C ILE A 52 -11.37 4.98 2.82
N LEU A 53 -11.95 4.34 1.80
CA LEU A 53 -11.19 3.63 0.76
C LEU A 53 -10.40 4.60 -0.15
N VAL A 54 -9.07 4.46 -0.20
CA VAL A 54 -8.19 5.33 -1.02
C VAL A 54 -7.38 4.60 -2.09
N GLY A 55 -7.43 3.26 -2.11
CA GLY A 55 -6.76 2.41 -3.08
C GLY A 55 -7.50 1.09 -3.26
N ARG A 56 -7.48 0.54 -4.49
CA ARG A 56 -7.94 -0.82 -4.81
C ARG A 56 -7.10 -1.39 -5.95
N LYS A 57 -6.81 -2.68 -5.88
CA LYS A 57 -6.28 -3.47 -7.00
C LYS A 57 -6.91 -4.86 -6.97
N ASN A 58 -7.00 -5.49 -8.13
CA ASN A 58 -7.53 -6.84 -8.28
C ASN A 58 -6.40 -7.87 -8.52
N THR A 59 -5.15 -7.49 -8.28
CA THR A 59 -3.96 -8.33 -8.45
C THR A 59 -2.93 -7.95 -7.38
N SER A 60 -2.03 -8.88 -7.05
CA SER A 60 -0.89 -8.66 -6.14
C SER A 60 0.13 -7.60 -6.61
N VAL A 61 0.04 -7.18 -7.87
CA VAL A 61 1.00 -6.29 -8.52
C VAL A 61 0.65 -4.81 -8.23
N THR A 62 1.05 -4.31 -7.07
CA THR A 62 0.68 -2.98 -6.55
C THR A 62 1.38 -1.79 -7.25
N TRP A 63 2.50 -2.02 -7.94
CA TRP A 63 3.28 -0.94 -8.57
C TRP A 63 2.74 -0.43 -9.91
N THR A 64 1.81 -1.18 -10.49
CA THR A 64 1.09 -0.81 -11.72
C THR A 64 -0.23 -0.09 -11.43
N VAL A 65 -0.56 0.14 -10.16
CA VAL A 65 -1.86 0.71 -9.81
C VAL A 65 -1.90 2.18 -10.25
N PRO A 66 -2.81 2.56 -11.16
CA PRO A 66 -2.92 3.93 -11.60
C PRO A 66 -3.42 4.82 -10.46
N SER A 67 -3.22 6.13 -10.59
CA SER A 67 -3.90 7.10 -9.75
C SER A 67 -4.74 8.05 -10.59
N ASN A 68 -5.85 8.53 -10.03
CA ASN A 68 -6.68 9.55 -10.63
C ASN A 68 -7.40 10.37 -9.55
N ASN A 69 -8.11 11.43 -9.95
CA ASN A 69 -8.79 12.33 -9.02
C ASN A 69 -10.19 11.83 -8.59
N LYS A 70 -10.58 10.60 -8.94
CA LYS A 70 -11.87 10.04 -8.56
C LYS A 70 -11.79 9.40 -7.16
N PRO A 71 -12.92 9.31 -6.45
CA PRO A 71 -13.06 8.44 -5.30
C PRO A 71 -12.88 6.97 -5.69
N VAL A 72 -12.36 6.16 -4.76
CA VAL A 72 -12.25 4.72 -4.95
C VAL A 72 -13.55 4.05 -4.49
N GLU A 73 -14.08 3.16 -5.33
CA GLU A 73 -15.25 2.34 -5.04
C GLU A 73 -14.82 0.89 -4.74
N PRO A 74 -15.52 0.18 -3.84
CA PRO A 74 -15.15 -1.18 -3.43
C PRO A 74 -15.18 -2.21 -4.57
N PHE A 75 -16.01 -1.99 -5.59
CA PHE A 75 -16.18 -2.85 -6.76
C PHE A 75 -15.91 -2.10 -8.09
N GLY A 76 -15.31 -0.91 -8.02
CA GLY A 76 -14.95 -0.12 -9.19
C GLY A 76 -13.56 -0.45 -9.73
N ASP A 77 -13.14 0.28 -10.77
CA ASP A 77 -11.85 0.08 -11.41
C ASP A 77 -10.67 0.22 -10.44
N PRO A 78 -9.62 -0.61 -10.56
CA PRO A 78 -8.39 -0.48 -9.79
C PRO A 78 -7.72 0.89 -9.93
N HIS A 79 -7.59 1.63 -8.83
CA HIS A 79 -6.80 2.85 -8.77
C HIS A 79 -6.54 3.29 -7.33
N TRP A 80 -5.64 4.26 -7.19
CA TRP A 80 -5.52 5.12 -6.03
C TRP A 80 -6.18 6.47 -6.29
N THR A 81 -6.76 7.05 -5.25
CA THR A 81 -7.23 8.44 -5.33
C THR A 81 -6.08 9.41 -5.04
N SER A 82 -5.81 10.32 -5.98
CA SER A 82 -4.88 11.44 -5.76
C SER A 82 -5.53 12.61 -5.02
N SER A 83 -6.86 12.63 -4.92
CA SER A 83 -7.60 13.72 -4.25
C SER A 83 -7.35 13.77 -2.73
N LEU A 84 -6.85 12.68 -2.14
CA LEU A 84 -6.57 12.56 -0.71
C LEU A 84 -5.07 12.58 -0.37
N GLY A 85 -4.19 12.87 -1.33
CA GLY A 85 -2.74 12.81 -1.11
C GLY A 85 -2.22 13.68 0.03
N ASN A 86 -2.84 14.86 0.24
CA ASN A 86 -2.46 15.78 1.32
C ASN A 86 -3.16 15.47 2.66
N THR A 87 -4.15 14.59 2.68
CA THR A 87 -4.92 14.29 3.87
C THR A 87 -4.01 13.66 4.94
N PRO A 88 -3.98 14.21 6.17
CA PRO A 88 -3.22 13.61 7.25
C PRO A 88 -3.86 12.29 7.68
N ILE A 89 -3.01 11.27 7.85
CA ILE A 89 -3.41 9.92 8.24
C ILE A 89 -2.71 9.57 9.55
N ILE A 90 -3.42 8.95 10.47
CA ILE A 90 -2.87 8.39 11.71
C ILE A 90 -3.10 6.88 11.79
N ASP A 91 -4.14 6.39 11.14
CA ASP A 91 -4.44 4.97 10.97
C ASP A 91 -4.38 4.61 9.50
N PHE A 92 -3.87 3.41 9.22
CA PHE A 92 -3.75 2.88 7.88
C PHE A 92 -4.03 1.39 7.92
N ARG A 93 -4.91 0.92 7.03
CA ARG A 93 -5.26 -0.50 6.93
C ARG A 93 -4.83 -1.06 5.58
N VAL A 94 -4.55 -2.35 5.56
CA VAL A 94 -4.29 -3.15 4.35
C VAL A 94 -5.06 -4.45 4.48
N GLN A 95 -5.92 -4.73 3.52
CA GLN A 95 -6.59 -6.02 3.39
C GLN A 95 -6.03 -6.76 2.18
N VAL A 96 -6.09 -8.09 2.19
CA VAL A 96 -5.73 -8.94 1.05
C VAL A 96 -6.75 -10.08 1.05
N ALA A 97 -7.41 -10.34 -0.08
CA ALA A 97 -8.51 -11.30 -0.14
C ALA A 97 -8.60 -11.97 -1.50
N THR A 98 -8.73 -13.29 -1.53
CA THR A 98 -8.84 -14.07 -2.79
C THR A 98 -10.14 -13.86 -3.57
N GLN A 99 -11.09 -13.08 -3.05
CA GLN A 99 -12.38 -12.78 -3.68
C GLN A 99 -12.66 -11.28 -3.67
N GLU A 100 -13.27 -10.76 -4.75
CA GLU A 100 -13.55 -9.33 -4.91
C GLU A 100 -14.49 -8.77 -3.84
N ASN A 101 -15.34 -9.62 -3.25
CA ASN A 101 -16.29 -9.27 -2.20
C ASN A 101 -15.66 -9.20 -0.79
N PHE A 102 -14.34 -9.37 -0.67
CA PHE A 102 -13.59 -9.37 0.59
C PHE A 102 -13.93 -10.49 1.59
N LYS A 103 -14.85 -11.40 1.25
CA LYS A 103 -15.26 -12.47 2.18
C LYS A 103 -14.15 -13.47 2.45
N ALA A 104 -13.31 -13.73 1.44
CA ALA A 104 -12.17 -14.63 1.56
C ALA A 104 -10.87 -13.88 1.88
N THR A 105 -10.86 -13.12 2.97
CA THR A 105 -9.69 -12.37 3.44
C THR A 105 -8.59 -13.32 3.92
N LYS A 106 -7.35 -13.07 3.48
CA LYS A 106 -6.14 -13.83 3.84
C LYS A 106 -5.23 -13.05 4.78
N ALA A 107 -5.26 -11.72 4.71
CA ALA A 107 -4.53 -10.85 5.62
C ALA A 107 -5.29 -9.53 5.82
N HIS A 108 -5.30 -9.02 7.05
CA HIS A 108 -5.93 -7.75 7.37
C HIS A 108 -5.15 -7.00 8.44
N TRP A 109 -4.25 -6.13 8.00
CA TRP A 109 -3.34 -5.41 8.87
C TRP A 109 -3.85 -4.00 9.16
N TYR A 110 -3.83 -3.64 10.43
CA TYR A 110 -4.05 -2.28 10.92
C TYR A 110 -2.71 -1.73 11.41
N TYR A 111 -2.32 -0.57 10.91
CA TYR A 111 -1.14 0.18 11.34
C TYR A 111 -1.58 1.48 12.03
N ARG A 112 -1.29 1.60 13.33
CA ARG A 112 -1.38 2.89 14.05
C ARG A 112 -0.06 3.62 13.91
N LEU A 113 -0.04 4.80 13.31
CA LEU A 113 1.15 5.64 13.24
C LEU A 113 1.37 6.38 14.56
N ARG A 114 2.62 6.69 14.91
CA ARG A 114 2.93 7.49 16.12
C ARG A 114 2.54 8.95 15.96
N LYS A 115 2.58 9.46 14.73
CA LYS A 115 2.28 10.85 14.38
C LYS A 115 1.48 10.90 13.08
N PRO A 116 0.55 11.86 12.93
CA PRO A 116 -0.16 12.05 11.68
C PRO A 116 0.81 12.42 10.55
N ARG A 117 0.58 11.88 9.34
CA ARG A 117 1.33 12.27 8.13
C ARG A 117 0.45 12.27 6.90
N ALA A 118 0.76 13.11 5.93
CA ALA A 118 0.03 13.13 4.66
C ALA A 118 0.10 11.76 3.95
N LEU A 119 -1.01 11.30 3.36
CA LEU A 119 -1.09 10.01 2.64
C LEU A 119 0.03 9.84 1.61
N LYS A 120 0.32 10.89 0.84
CA LYS A 120 1.39 10.90 -0.16
C LYS A 120 2.79 10.62 0.39
N ASN A 121 2.98 10.82 1.69
CA ASN A 121 4.26 10.62 2.39
C ASN A 121 4.33 9.27 3.13
N LEU A 122 3.29 8.43 3.04
CA LEU A 122 3.18 7.17 3.78
C LEU A 122 4.46 6.32 3.75
N MET A 123 5.06 6.19 2.57
CA MET A 123 6.19 5.30 2.32
C MET A 123 7.51 6.03 2.11
N ILE A 124 7.54 7.35 2.36
CA ILE A 124 8.66 8.21 1.98
C ILE A 124 9.71 8.30 3.08
N ILE A 125 10.95 8.04 2.67
CA ILE A 125 12.16 8.18 3.48
C ILE A 125 12.21 9.56 4.14
N ASN A 126 12.56 9.61 5.43
CA ASN A 126 12.61 10.82 6.26
C ASN A 126 11.25 11.55 6.45
N LYS A 127 10.13 10.93 6.05
CA LYS A 127 8.77 11.42 6.32
C LYS A 127 7.94 10.41 7.12
N GLY A 128 8.62 9.61 7.95
CA GLY A 128 8.04 8.52 8.71
C GLY A 128 7.97 7.20 7.94
N GLY A 129 8.34 7.17 6.66
CA GLY A 129 8.57 5.92 5.95
C GLY A 129 9.71 5.11 6.57
N CYS A 130 9.97 3.96 5.99
CA CYS A 130 11.10 3.13 6.39
C CYS A 130 12.46 3.83 6.10
N GLY A 131 13.55 3.32 6.68
CA GLY A 131 14.87 3.98 6.70
C GLY A 131 15.44 4.36 5.32
N LYS A 132 16.62 5.00 5.28
CA LYS A 132 17.16 5.68 4.08
C LYS A 132 17.16 4.88 2.76
N THR A 133 17.20 3.56 2.80
CA THR A 133 17.27 2.67 1.64
C THR A 133 16.06 1.76 1.50
N SER A 134 15.14 1.80 2.46
CA SER A 134 13.97 0.93 2.48
C SER A 134 12.73 1.82 2.53
N PRO A 135 11.96 1.93 1.44
CA PRO A 135 10.64 2.54 1.45
C PRO A 135 9.66 1.62 2.19
N GLY A 136 8.61 2.21 2.77
CA GLY A 136 7.59 1.41 3.46
C GLY A 136 6.91 2.12 4.62
N ILE A 137 6.02 1.42 5.31
CA ILE A 137 5.25 1.95 6.44
C ILE A 137 6.10 1.85 7.71
N GLY A 138 6.75 2.96 8.05
CA GLY A 138 7.49 3.14 9.30
C GLY A 138 6.76 4.04 10.29
N ASP A 139 7.44 4.35 11.40
CA ASP A 139 6.95 5.21 12.49
C ASP A 139 5.60 4.74 13.06
N VAL A 140 5.51 3.43 13.29
CA VAL A 140 4.30 2.73 13.74
C VAL A 140 4.30 2.60 15.27
N GLN A 141 3.19 2.96 15.91
CA GLN A 141 2.92 2.77 17.32
C GLN A 141 2.62 1.29 17.62
N PHE A 142 1.71 0.69 16.85
CA PHE A 142 1.41 -0.74 16.91
C PHE A 142 0.87 -1.24 15.58
N VAL A 143 0.99 -2.56 15.38
CA VAL A 143 0.31 -3.29 14.32
C VAL A 143 -0.69 -4.24 14.96
N LYS A 144 -1.93 -4.22 14.47
CA LYS A 144 -3.00 -5.13 14.86
C LYS A 144 -3.37 -6.00 13.66
N ASP A 145 -3.49 -7.29 13.91
CA ASP A 145 -4.10 -8.24 12.97
C ASP A 145 -5.62 -8.22 13.19
N LEU A 146 -6.37 -7.77 12.20
CA LEU A 146 -7.83 -7.70 12.27
C LEU A 146 -8.49 -9.05 12.00
N MET A 147 -7.75 -10.05 11.50
CA MET A 147 -8.27 -11.42 11.39
C MET A 147 -8.36 -12.10 12.76
N THR A 148 -7.45 -11.77 13.67
CA THR A 148 -7.38 -12.34 15.01
C THR A 148 -7.74 -11.33 16.12
N ASP A 149 -8.01 -10.08 15.75
CA ASP A 149 -8.30 -8.94 16.63
C ASP A 149 -7.18 -8.60 17.64
N ASN A 150 -5.94 -9.04 17.39
CA ASN A 150 -4.83 -8.91 18.34
C ASN A 150 -3.78 -7.89 17.88
N ILE A 151 -3.24 -7.13 18.83
CA ILE A 151 -2.01 -6.37 18.60
C ILE A 151 -0.85 -7.36 18.47
N VAL A 152 -0.35 -7.53 17.25
CA VAL A 152 0.75 -8.47 16.96
C VAL A 152 2.11 -7.89 17.33
N THR A 153 2.25 -6.56 17.40
CA THR A 153 3.48 -5.92 17.87
C THR A 153 3.31 -4.43 18.17
N THR A 154 4.04 -3.95 19.19
CA THR A 154 4.21 -2.52 19.54
C THR A 154 5.64 -2.02 19.29
N LYS A 155 6.55 -2.93 18.95
CA LYS A 155 7.97 -2.68 18.66
C LYS A 155 8.27 -2.81 17.17
N PHE A 156 7.26 -2.56 16.34
CA PHE A 156 7.37 -2.70 14.90
C PHE A 156 8.30 -1.64 14.32
N ARG A 157 9.37 -2.08 13.64
CA ARG A 157 10.32 -1.15 13.01
C ARG A 157 9.75 -0.54 11.74
N CYS A 158 9.20 -1.38 10.86
CA CYS A 158 8.83 -0.99 9.50
C CYS A 158 8.21 -2.18 8.73
N SER A 159 7.23 -1.91 7.86
CA SER A 159 6.81 -2.80 6.76
C SER A 159 7.50 -2.34 5.48
N LYS A 160 8.52 -3.07 5.01
CA LYS A 160 9.30 -2.70 3.82
C LYS A 160 8.57 -3.13 2.55
N PHE A 161 8.62 -2.30 1.51
CA PHE A 161 8.05 -2.64 0.20
C PHE A 161 9.12 -2.54 -0.88
N GLY A 162 9.74 -3.67 -1.22
CA GLY A 162 10.82 -3.76 -2.20
C GLY A 162 12.01 -2.80 -1.94
N MET A 163 12.95 -2.78 -2.87
CA MET A 163 14.05 -1.80 -2.85
C MET A 163 13.62 -0.50 -3.53
N ALA A 164 13.89 0.65 -2.90
CA ALA A 164 13.75 1.92 -3.59
C ALA A 164 14.85 2.05 -4.65
N HIS A 165 14.47 2.03 -5.93
CA HIS A 165 15.39 2.46 -6.98
C HIS A 165 15.75 3.95 -6.80
N ASN A 166 17.03 4.26 -7.05
CA ASN A 166 17.74 5.52 -6.79
C ASN A 166 16.88 6.80 -6.72
N ALA A 167 16.99 7.54 -5.60
CA ALA A 167 16.28 8.81 -5.34
C ALA A 167 16.44 9.87 -6.45
N LYS A 168 17.56 9.87 -7.19
CA LYS A 168 17.80 10.79 -8.32
C LYS A 168 16.84 10.54 -9.48
N THR A 169 16.42 9.29 -9.67
CA THR A 169 15.53 8.89 -10.77
C THR A 169 14.05 9.14 -10.46
N LYS A 170 13.72 9.41 -9.18
CA LYS A 170 12.34 9.64 -8.68
C LYS A 170 11.34 8.54 -9.08
N PHE A 171 11.81 7.31 -9.34
CA PHE A 171 10.98 6.14 -9.62
C PHE A 171 10.55 5.39 -8.33
N GLY A 172 9.73 4.35 -8.50
CA GLY A 172 9.21 3.54 -7.39
C GLY A 172 8.37 4.39 -6.42
N TRP A 173 8.66 4.31 -5.13
CA TRP A 173 7.85 4.96 -4.10
C TRP A 173 7.90 6.49 -4.12
N ALA A 174 8.99 7.08 -4.62
CA ALA A 174 9.03 8.53 -4.86
C ALA A 174 8.02 8.93 -5.95
N LYS A 175 7.85 8.09 -6.98
CA LYS A 175 6.81 8.26 -8.00
C LYS A 175 5.41 8.04 -7.41
N MET A 176 5.26 7.14 -6.45
CA MET A 176 3.99 6.97 -5.73
C MET A 176 3.56 8.26 -5.02
N ASN A 177 4.46 8.96 -4.30
CA ASN A 177 4.14 10.27 -3.74
C ASN A 177 3.69 11.27 -4.82
N TYR A 178 4.41 11.34 -5.93
CA TYR A 178 4.00 12.16 -7.08
C TYR A 178 2.58 11.80 -7.56
N CYS A 179 2.29 10.51 -7.71
CA CYS A 179 1.00 10.01 -8.19
C CYS A 179 -0.13 10.14 -7.16
N LEU A 180 0.18 10.26 -5.88
CA LEU A 180 -0.80 10.62 -4.86
C LEU A 180 -1.05 12.13 -4.79
N ASN A 181 -0.18 12.97 -5.35
CA ASN A 181 -0.46 14.41 -5.51
C ASN A 181 -1.23 14.72 -6.80
N LYS A 182 -1.16 13.87 -7.82
CA LYS A 182 -1.80 14.10 -9.13
C LYS A 182 -2.03 12.80 -9.89
N PRO A 183 -2.96 12.76 -10.85
CA PRO A 183 -3.23 11.56 -11.64
C PRO A 183 -2.00 10.99 -12.37
N CYS A 184 -1.91 9.65 -12.37
CA CYS A 184 -0.92 8.85 -13.08
C CYS A 184 -1.59 7.63 -13.71
N ARG A 185 -1.83 7.67 -15.03
CA ARG A 185 -2.50 6.57 -15.76
C ARG A 185 -1.73 5.24 -15.73
N TRP A 186 -0.41 5.29 -15.65
CA TRP A 186 0.45 4.10 -15.74
C TRP A 186 0.93 3.61 -14.37
N GLY A 187 0.40 4.15 -13.27
CA GLY A 187 0.92 3.87 -11.94
C GLY A 187 2.33 4.44 -11.71
N PHE A 188 3.09 3.84 -10.80
CA PHE A 188 4.35 4.40 -10.31
C PHE A 188 5.61 3.64 -10.71
N ALA A 189 5.50 2.45 -11.33
CA ALA A 189 6.62 1.72 -11.92
C ALA A 189 6.90 2.04 -13.41
N PHE A 190 6.07 2.84 -14.06
CA PHE A 190 6.19 3.11 -15.50
C PHE A 190 6.52 4.58 -15.80
N HIS A 191 7.37 4.78 -16.80
CA HIS A 191 7.65 6.11 -17.34
C HIS A 191 6.67 6.46 -18.47
N HIS A 192 6.06 7.65 -18.41
CA HIS A 192 5.07 8.08 -19.39
C HIS A 192 5.60 8.23 -20.83
N LYS A 193 6.91 8.51 -21.00
CA LYS A 193 7.57 8.69 -22.31
C LYS A 193 8.17 7.41 -22.88
N TYR A 194 8.49 6.45 -22.01
CA TYR A 194 9.15 5.20 -22.38
C TYR A 194 8.43 4.08 -21.62
N PRO A 195 7.77 3.12 -22.30
CA PRO A 195 7.01 2.05 -21.65
C PRO A 195 7.95 0.98 -21.05
N LEU A 196 8.99 1.44 -20.37
CA LEU A 196 9.94 0.63 -19.62
C LEU A 196 9.41 0.53 -18.19
N GLN A 197 9.24 -0.69 -17.71
CA GLN A 197 9.10 -0.95 -16.29
C GLN A 197 10.46 -0.69 -15.64
N THR A 198 10.50 0.21 -14.65
CA THR A 198 11.77 0.63 -14.02
C THR A 198 11.95 0.07 -12.61
N ASP A 199 11.02 -0.80 -12.18
CA ASP A 199 11.07 -1.49 -10.90
C ASP A 199 10.70 -2.96 -11.13
N TYR A 200 11.69 -3.84 -10.96
CA TYR A 200 11.59 -5.28 -11.23
C TYR A 200 11.47 -6.10 -9.94
N SER A 201 11.85 -5.54 -8.81
CA SER A 201 12.01 -6.23 -7.53
C SER A 201 10.85 -5.97 -6.57
N GLY A 202 9.65 -5.84 -7.13
CA GLY A 202 8.43 -5.59 -6.38
C GLY A 202 8.22 -6.64 -5.30
N ALA A 203 7.99 -6.18 -4.07
CA ALA A 203 7.51 -7.05 -2.99
C ALA A 203 6.65 -6.25 -2.02
N PHE A 204 5.51 -6.85 -1.68
CA PHE A 204 4.85 -6.67 -0.39
C PHE A 204 5.33 -7.76 0.56
#